data_AF-A0A915EWV2-F1
#
_entry.id   AF-A0A915EWV2-F1
#
_cell.length_a   1.000
_cell.length_b   1.000
_cell.length_c   1.000
_cell.angle_alpha   90.00
_cell.angle_beta   90.00
_cell.angle_gamma   90.00
#
_symmetry.space_group_name_H-M   'P 1'
#
loop_
_entity.id
_entity.type
_entity.pdbx_description
1 polymer ?
#
loop_
_entity_poly.entity_id
_entity_poly.type
_entity_poly.pdbx_seq_one_letter_code
_entity_poly.pdbx_strand_id
1 'polypeptide(L)'
;MMEYNLIVDRHTPLDNALVYVLARDKDTLHTFGSIRYSWDKPNKLTEYFQLNPIDGVVTLKKLLKKNRGLKKSCESAQKMGRD
;
A
#
# COMPACT_ATOMS: atom_id res chain seq x y z
N MET A 1 -15.71 0.92 0.90
CA MET A 1 -14.41 0.25 0.74
C MET A 1 -13.87 0.66 -0.62
N MET A 2 -12.67 1.23 -0.68
CA MET A 2 -11.99 1.55 -1.95
C MET A 2 -11.01 0.40 -2.25
N GLU A 3 -11.06 -0.16 -3.45
CA GLU A 3 -10.15 -1.22 -3.88
C GLU A 3 -9.18 -0.65 -4.93
N TYR A 4 -7.89 -0.95 -4.78
CA TYR A 4 -6.86 -0.59 -5.74
C TYR A 4 -6.41 -1.85 -6.49
N ASN A 5 -6.78 -1.92 -7.78
CA ASN A 5 -6.42 -3.02 -8.66
C ASN A 5 -5.29 -2.56 -9.60
N LEU A 6 -4.15 -3.27 -9.56
CA LEU A 6 -2.95 -2.91 -10.32
C LEU A 6 -2.41 -4.12 -11.09
N ILE A 7 -2.02 -3.90 -12.35
CA ILE A 7 -1.24 -4.85 -13.15
C ILE A 7 0.19 -4.30 -13.22
N VAL A 8 1.17 -5.07 -12.73
CA VAL A 8 2.58 -4.64 -12.70
C VAL A 8 3.37 -5.44 -13.74
N ASP A 9 4.14 -4.74 -14.57
CA ASP A 9 5.06 -5.42 -15.48
C ASP A 9 6.17 -6.12 -14.70
N ARG A 10 6.49 -7.33 -15.09
CA ARG A 10 7.51 -8.15 -14.42
C ARG A 10 8.93 -7.57 -14.47
N HIS A 11 9.22 -6.70 -15.42
CA HIS A 11 10.49 -6.01 -15.59
C HIS A 11 10.50 -4.63 -14.92
N THR A 12 9.43 -4.27 -14.20
CA THR A 12 9.39 -3.05 -13.41
C THR A 12 10.60 -3.01 -12.48
N PRO A 13 11.41 -1.93 -12.53
CA PRO A 13 12.58 -1.81 -11.67
C PRO A 13 12.17 -1.71 -10.20
N LEU A 14 13.11 -2.03 -9.32
CA LEU A 14 12.95 -1.79 -7.88
C LEU A 14 12.75 -0.30 -7.61
N ASP A 15 12.09 -0.01 -6.49
CA ASP A 15 11.76 1.33 -5.99
C ASP A 15 10.87 2.17 -6.90
N ASN A 16 10.39 1.61 -8.02
CA ASN A 16 9.43 2.28 -8.87
C ASN A 16 8.10 2.50 -8.13
N ALA A 17 7.56 3.71 -8.23
CA ALA A 17 6.24 4.06 -7.71
C ALA A 17 5.15 3.39 -8.54
N LEU A 18 4.28 2.62 -7.87
CA LEU A 18 3.26 1.82 -8.53
C LEU A 18 1.87 2.44 -8.41
N VAL A 19 1.52 2.87 -7.20
CA VAL A 19 0.22 3.47 -6.89
C VAL A 19 0.33 4.35 -5.65
N TYR A 20 -0.47 5.41 -5.62
CA TYR A 20 -0.68 6.25 -4.45
C TYR A 20 -2.00 5.85 -3.82
N VAL A 21 -1.96 5.32 -2.59
CA VAL A 21 -3.19 5.09 -1.83
C VAL A 21 -3.54 6.35 -1.06
N LEU A 22 -4.78 6.81 -1.22
CA LEU A 22 -5.29 8.01 -0.57
C LEU A 22 -6.32 7.62 0.48
N ALA A 23 -6.20 8.23 1.66
CA ALA A 23 -7.22 8.22 2.68
C ALA A 23 -7.61 9.66 3.03
N ARG A 24 -8.86 9.83 3.46
CA ARG A 24 -9.38 11.11 3.95
C ARG A 24 -10.07 10.86 5.27
N ASP A 25 -9.61 11.54 6.30
CA ASP A 25 -10.29 11.62 7.57
C ASP A 25 -11.21 12.87 7.58
N LYS A 26 -12.38 12.78 8.21
CA LYS A 26 -13.42 13.83 8.17
C LYS A 26 -13.32 14.78 9.36
N ASP A 27 -12.29 14.67 10.19
CA ASP A 27 -12.08 15.56 11.32
C ASP A 27 -11.90 17.02 10.85
N THR A 28 -12.72 17.92 11.39
CA THR A 28 -12.81 19.34 10.99
C THR A 28 -12.11 20.30 11.94
N LEU A 29 -11.59 19.82 13.08
CA LEU A 29 -10.90 20.64 14.09
C LEU A 29 -9.39 20.42 14.01
N HIS A 30 -8.65 21.54 13.98
CA HIS A 30 -7.24 21.71 13.59
C HIS A 30 -6.17 21.06 14.50
N THR A 31 -6.46 19.95 15.17
CA THR A 31 -5.45 19.05 15.78
C THR A 31 -5.36 17.79 14.95
N PHE A 32 -4.79 17.96 13.76
CA PHE A 32 -4.75 16.99 12.67
C PHE A 32 -4.33 15.58 13.12
N GLY A 33 -5.26 14.63 12.99
CA GLY A 33 -4.91 13.22 12.86
C GLY A 33 -4.02 13.05 11.63
N SER A 34 -2.72 12.86 11.82
CA SER A 34 -1.83 12.53 10.72
C SER A 34 -2.23 11.16 10.17
N ILE A 35 -2.65 11.11 8.91
CA ILE A 35 -2.95 9.85 8.25
C ILE A 35 -1.63 9.08 8.14
N ARG A 36 -1.63 7.85 8.65
CA ARG A 36 -0.53 6.92 8.46
C ARG A 36 -1.01 5.67 7.76
N TYR A 37 -0.14 5.15 6.91
CA TYR A 37 -0.44 4.00 6.07
C TYR A 37 0.33 2.78 6.57
N SER A 38 -0.35 1.64 6.63
CA SER A 38 0.26 0.35 6.98
C SER A 38 -0.48 -0.79 6.30
N TRP A 39 0.22 -1.90 6.08
CA TRP A 39 -0.46 -3.13 5.72
C TRP A 39 -1.25 -3.64 6.92
N ASP A 40 -2.48 -4.09 6.69
CA ASP A 40 -3.34 -4.58 7.76
C ASP A 40 -2.72 -5.81 8.45
N LYS A 41 -2.15 -6.72 7.66
CA LYS A 41 -1.42 -7.91 8.13
C LYS A 41 -0.27 -8.26 7.18
N PRO A 42 0.83 -8.86 7.69
CA PRO A 42 1.85 -9.45 6.84
C PRO A 42 1.23 -10.49 5.91
N ASN A 43 1.46 -10.34 4.62
CA ASN A 43 0.99 -11.27 3.60
C ASN A 43 2.02 -11.35 2.45
N LYS A 44 1.73 -12.16 1.44
CA LYS A 44 2.62 -12.31 0.28
C LYS A 44 2.89 -10.98 -0.45
N LEU A 45 1.99 -10.00 -0.39
CA LEU A 45 2.20 -8.68 -1.00
C LEU A 45 3.30 -7.93 -0.27
N THR A 46 3.36 -8.01 1.06
CA THR A 46 4.42 -7.41 1.86
C THR A 46 5.80 -8.01 1.60
N GLU A 47 5.92 -9.13 0.87
CA GLU A 47 7.20 -9.65 0.39
C GLU A 47 7.73 -8.90 -0.84
N TYR A 48 6.84 -8.36 -1.67
CA TYR A 48 7.19 -7.73 -2.97
C TYR A 48 7.05 -6.21 -2.94
N PHE A 49 6.15 -5.69 -2.12
CA PHE A 49 5.81 -4.28 -2.08
C PHE A 49 6.13 -3.67 -0.71
N GLN A 50 6.45 -2.38 -0.73
CA GLN A 50 6.53 -1.55 0.46
C GLN A 50 5.54 -0.39 0.32
N LEU A 51 5.02 0.06 1.46
CA LEU A 51 4.08 1.17 1.57
C LEU A 51 4.74 2.23 2.43
N ASN A 52 4.90 3.43 1.89
CA ASN A 52 5.41 4.54 2.67
C ASN A 52 4.33 5.00 3.66
N PRO A 53 4.62 4.99 4.97
CA PRO A 53 3.63 5.27 6.00
C PRO A 53 3.21 6.74 6.08
N ILE A 54 3.87 7.64 5.36
CA ILE A 54 3.62 9.09 5.39
C ILE A 54 2.76 9.53 4.20
N ASP A 55 3.13 9.12 2.99
CA ASP A 55 2.51 9.62 1.74
C ASP A 55 1.63 8.57 1.02
N GLY A 56 1.60 7.33 1.51
CA GLY A 56 0.79 6.27 0.92
C GLY A 56 1.34 5.72 -0.40
N VAL A 57 2.60 5.99 -0.76
CA VAL A 57 3.19 5.44 -1.99
C VAL A 57 3.49 3.95 -1.80
N VAL A 58 2.98 3.14 -2.72
CA VAL A 58 3.38 1.73 -2.85
C VAL A 58 4.49 1.62 -3.89
N THR A 59 5.62 1.02 -3.52
CA THR A 59 6.74 0.76 -4.44
C THR A 59 7.13 -0.72 -4.46
N LEU A 60 7.79 -1.13 -5.54
CA LEU A 60 8.31 -2.49 -5.68
C LEU A 60 9.65 -2.64 -4.95
N LYS A 61 9.72 -3.45 -3.90
CA LYS A 61 10.97 -3.73 -3.16
C LYS A 61 11.65 -5.05 -3.52
N LYS A 62 10.99 -5.89 -4.32
CA LYS A 62 11.53 -7.19 -4.78
C LYS A 62 11.12 -7.48 -6.20
N LEU A 63 12.07 -7.96 -7.02
CA LEU A 63 11.82 -8.30 -8.42
C LEU A 63 10.77 -9.40 -8.55
N LEU A 64 9.86 -9.23 -9.51
CA LEU A 64 8.81 -10.18 -9.85
C LEU A 64 9.41 -11.33 -10.69
N LYS A 65 10.10 -12.26 -10.04
CA LYS A 65 10.63 -13.47 -10.70
C LYS A 65 9.47 -14.35 -11.20
N LYS A 66 9.72 -15.12 -12.28
CA LYS A 66 8.77 -16.07 -12.88
C LYS A 66 8.50 -17.27 -11.96
N ASN A 67 7.81 -17.06 -10.84
CA ASN A 67 7.13 -18.14 -10.14
C ASN A 67 5.63 -17.96 -10.35
N ARG A 68 4.98 -19.03 -10.81
CA ARG A 68 3.63 -19.07 -11.37
C ARG A 68 2.61 -18.31 -10.49
N GLY A 69 1.98 -17.29 -11.08
CA GLY A 69 0.69 -16.73 -10.66
C GLY A 69 0.67 -15.85 -9.41
N LEU A 70 0.94 -14.55 -9.55
CA LEU A 70 0.38 -13.53 -8.65
C LEU A 70 -0.76 -12.80 -9.38
N LYS A 71 -1.99 -13.24 -9.13
CA LYS A 71 -3.18 -12.38 -9.23
C LYS A 71 -3.72 -12.25 -7.80
N LYS A 72 -3.53 -11.12 -7.11
CA LYS A 72 -4.30 -10.77 -5.89
C LYS A 72 -4.38 -9.26 -5.71
N SER A 73 -5.57 -8.78 -5.32
CA SER A 73 -5.86 -7.38 -5.01
C SER A 73 -5.32 -6.98 -3.63
N CYS A 74 -5.02 -5.70 -3.48
CA CYS A 74 -4.62 -5.10 -2.22
C CYS A 74 -5.86 -4.70 -1.42
N GLU A 75 -6.06 -5.33 -0.27
CA GLU A 75 -7.08 -4.95 0.70
C GLU A 75 -6.50 -3.94 1.71
N SER A 76 -7.32 -2.95 2.06
CA SER A 76 -6.95 -1.65 2.67
C SER A 76 -6.47 -1.70 4.13
N ALA A 77 -5.62 -0.72 4.47
CA ALA A 77 -5.09 -0.41 5.80
C ALA A 77 -6.20 -0.12 6.83
N GLN A 78 -6.13 -0.73 8.02
CA GLN A 78 -6.96 -0.37 9.17
C GLN A 78 -6.35 0.78 9.99
N LYS A 79 -7.23 1.65 10.49
CA LYS A 79 -6.95 2.77 11.41
C LYS A 79 -6.62 2.22 12.80
N MET A 80 -5.37 2.33 13.24
CA MET A 80 -4.99 2.14 14.65
C MET A 80 -5.09 3.48 15.37
N GLY A 81 -6.26 3.76 15.94
CA GLY A 81 -6.41 4.79 16.98
C GLY A 81 -5.85 4.26 18.31
N ARG A 82 -5.10 5.09 19.04
CA ARG A 82 -4.79 4.82 20.46
C ARG A 82 -5.59 5.76 21.33
N ASP A 83 -6.11 5.20 22.42
CA ASP A 83 -6.76 5.85 23.55
C ASP A 83 -5.83 6.86 24.26
#